data_AF-A0A3D0M861-F1
#
_entry.id   AF-A0A3D0M861-F1
#
_cell.length_a   1.000
_cell.length_b   1.000
_cell.length_c   1.000
_cell.angle_alpha   90.00
_cell.angle_beta   90.00
_cell.angle_gamma   90.00
#
_symmetry.space_group_name_H-M   'P 1'
#
loop_
_entity.id
_entity.type
_entity.pdbx_description
1 polymer ?
#
loop_
_entity_poly.entity_id
_entity_poly.type
_entity_poly.pdbx_seq_one_letter_code
_entity_poly.pdbx_strand_id
1 'polypeptide(L)'
;QYWDDYQKAFEAAINKTASKHAPWFVVPADHKWYMRYVVSEIILDTLKDMDPHYPVVTEDRLQEFGRYKTALEKELGIEDSPDKKEED
;
A
#
# COMPACT_ATOMS: atom_id res chain seq x y z
N GLN A 1 -17.43 -34.14 -4.99
CA GLN A 1 -17.57 -34.65 -6.37
C GLN A 1 -16.54 -34.04 -7.31
N TYR A 2 -16.42 -32.71 -7.44
CA TYR A 2 -15.60 -32.08 -8.48
C TYR A 2 -14.16 -31.69 -8.06
N TRP A 3 -13.68 -32.15 -6.91
CA TRP A 3 -12.39 -31.71 -6.37
C TRP A 3 -11.23 -31.95 -7.35
N ASP A 4 -11.17 -33.14 -7.92
CA ASP A 4 -10.10 -33.52 -8.85
C ASP A 4 -10.14 -32.71 -10.15
N ASP A 5 -11.32 -32.35 -10.62
CA ASP A 5 -11.48 -31.50 -11.81
C ASP A 5 -11.01 -30.07 -11.54
N TYR A 6 -11.31 -29.53 -10.35
CA TYR A 6 -10.77 -28.24 -9.93
C TYR A 6 -9.24 -28.26 -9.80
N GLN A 7 -8.66 -29.29 -9.18
CA GLN A 7 -7.21 -29.42 -9.06
C GLN A 7 -6.52 -29.40 -10.43
N LYS A 8 -7.04 -30.18 -11.39
CA LYS A 8 -6.54 -30.19 -12.77
C LYS A 8 -6.67 -28.82 -13.46
N ALA A 9 -7.80 -28.14 -13.27
CA ALA A 9 -8.03 -26.83 -13.86
C ALA A 9 -7.07 -25.77 -13.32
N PHE A 10 -6.84 -25.74 -12.00
CA PHE A 10 -5.87 -24.83 -11.37
C PHE A 10 -4.43 -25.12 -11.80
N GLU A 11 -4.02 -26.40 -11.82
CA GLU A 11 -2.70 -26.80 -12.30
C GLU A 11 -2.47 -26.35 -13.75
N ALA A 12 -3.44 -26.57 -14.63
CA ALA A 12 -3.36 -26.15 -16.02
C ALA A 12 -3.28 -24.62 -16.16
N ALA A 13 -4.04 -23.86 -15.35
CA ALA A 13 -4.02 -22.40 -15.37
C ALA A 13 -2.66 -21.85 -14.92
N ILE A 14 -2.15 -22.33 -13.77
CA ILE A 14 -0.87 -21.89 -13.21
C ILE A 14 0.27 -22.21 -14.18
N ASN A 15 0.37 -23.46 -14.65
CA ASN A 15 1.46 -23.89 -15.53
C ASN A 15 1.50 -23.13 -16.87
N LYS A 16 0.35 -22.66 -17.37
CA LYS A 16 0.26 -21.92 -18.63
C LYS A 16 0.43 -20.41 -18.49
N THR A 17 0.26 -19.85 -17.30
CA THR A 17 0.19 -18.39 -17.12
C THR A 17 1.20 -17.83 -16.13
N ALA A 18 1.83 -18.67 -15.29
CA ALA A 18 2.91 -18.23 -14.42
C ALA A 18 4.13 -17.80 -15.24
N SER A 19 4.56 -16.56 -15.02
CA SER A 19 5.73 -15.99 -15.67
C SER A 19 6.57 -15.20 -14.68
N LYS A 20 7.81 -14.85 -15.05
CA LYS A 20 8.71 -14.10 -14.17
C LYS A 20 8.16 -12.72 -13.77
N HIS A 21 7.43 -12.06 -14.66
CA HIS A 21 6.88 -10.72 -14.43
C HIS A 21 5.47 -10.74 -13.81
N ALA A 22 4.78 -11.89 -13.89
CA ALA A 22 3.47 -12.13 -13.29
C ALA A 22 3.46 -13.53 -12.65
N PRO A 23 4.12 -13.69 -11.49
CA PRO A 23 4.23 -14.98 -10.82
C PRO A 23 2.92 -15.38 -10.14
N TRP A 24 2.66 -16.69 -10.11
CA TRP A 24 1.66 -17.29 -9.23
C TRP A 24 2.32 -17.78 -7.95
N PHE A 25 1.66 -17.61 -6.81
CA PHE A 25 2.07 -18.12 -5.52
C PHE A 25 1.04 -19.12 -4.98
N VAL A 26 1.47 -20.35 -4.66
CA VAL A 26 0.61 -21.36 -4.03
C VAL A 26 0.82 -21.30 -2.52
N VAL A 27 -0.20 -20.83 -1.79
CA VAL A 27 -0.11 -20.56 -0.34
C VAL A 27 -0.93 -21.60 0.45
N PRO A 28 -0.34 -22.26 1.47
CA PRO A 28 -1.09 -23.14 2.37
C PRO A 28 -2.20 -22.36 3.10
N ALA A 29 -3.44 -22.84 2.99
CA ALA A 29 -4.63 -22.10 3.42
C ALA A 29 -5.33 -22.68 4.66
N ASP A 30 -4.88 -23.82 5.18
CA ASP A 30 -5.53 -24.53 6.31
C ASP A 30 -5.55 -23.66 7.58
N HIS A 31 -4.50 -22.87 7.80
CA HIS A 31 -4.41 -21.92 8.91
C HIS A 31 -4.55 -20.48 8.39
N LYS A 32 -5.71 -19.86 8.67
CA LYS A 32 -6.05 -18.51 8.17
C LYS A 32 -5.04 -17.44 8.56
N TRP A 33 -4.51 -17.47 9.77
CA TRP A 33 -3.53 -16.48 10.22
C TRP A 33 -2.22 -16.61 9.43
N TYR A 34 -1.79 -17.84 9.16
CA TYR A 34 -0.54 -18.13 8.45
C TYR A 34 -0.64 -17.76 6.98
N MET A 35 -1.76 -18.12 6.34
CA MET A 35 -2.05 -17.71 4.96
C MET A 35 -2.01 -16.18 4.81
N ARG A 36 -2.65 -15.44 5.74
CA ARG A 36 -2.62 -13.97 5.72
C ARG A 36 -1.21 -13.43 5.88
N TYR A 37 -0.42 -14.00 6.80
CA TYR A 37 0.98 -13.62 6.99
C TYR A 37 1.79 -13.80 5.70
N VAL A 38 1.74 -14.99 5.08
CA VAL A 38 2.49 -15.27 3.83
C VAL A 38 2.07 -14.32 2.70
N VAL A 39 0.77 -14.08 2.53
CA VAL A 39 0.27 -13.14 1.50
C VAL A 39 0.76 -11.72 1.77
N SER A 40 0.73 -11.26 3.02
CA SER A 40 1.24 -9.93 3.40
C SER A 40 2.73 -9.77 3.11
N GLU A 41 3.56 -10.79 3.40
CA GLU A 41 4.99 -10.75 3.11
C GLU A 41 5.25 -10.67 1.60
N ILE A 42 4.57 -11.47 0.78
CA ILE A 42 4.72 -11.43 -0.69
C ILE A 42 4.39 -10.03 -1.24
N ILE A 43 3.30 -9.42 -0.77
CA ILE A 43 2.90 -8.07 -1.18
C ILE A 43 3.93 -7.05 -0.71
N LEU A 44 4.40 -7.15 0.53
CA LEU A 44 5.38 -6.24 1.11
C LEU A 44 6.70 -6.27 0.33
N ASP A 45 7.21 -7.46 0.04
CA ASP A 45 8.45 -7.62 -0.72
C ASP A 45 8.30 -7.08 -2.14
N THR A 46 7.17 -7.35 -2.80
CA THR A 46 6.88 -6.79 -4.13
C THR A 46 6.86 -5.26 -4.11
N LEU A 47 6.22 -4.66 -3.10
CA LEU A 47 6.16 -3.20 -2.96
C LEU A 47 7.52 -2.59 -2.61
N LYS A 48 8.34 -3.26 -1.80
CA LYS A 48 9.71 -2.81 -1.50
C LYS A 48 10.58 -2.83 -2.75
N ASP A 49 10.50 -3.89 -3.55
CA ASP A 49 11.26 -4.01 -4.81
C ASP A 49 10.86 -2.93 -5.84
N MET A 50 9.60 -2.49 -5.83
CA MET A 50 9.13 -1.37 -6.64
C MET A 50 9.67 0.00 -6.20
N ASP A 51 10.14 0.11 -4.95
CA ASP A 51 10.70 1.32 -4.34
C ASP A 51 9.84 2.60 -4.53
N PRO A 52 8.54 2.57 -4.17
CA PRO A 52 7.67 3.72 -4.33
C PRO A 52 8.04 4.82 -3.35
N HIS A 53 8.25 6.02 -3.87
CA HIS A 53 8.53 7.21 -3.08
C HIS A 53 7.32 8.13 -3.03
N TYR A 54 7.13 8.79 -1.89
CA TYR A 54 6.22 9.94 -1.83
C TYR A 54 6.70 11.02 -2.81
N PRO A 55 5.77 11.73 -3.48
CA PRO A 55 6.14 12.83 -4.34
C PRO A 55 6.79 13.94 -3.52
N VAL A 56 7.83 14.55 -4.08
CA VAL A 56 8.47 15.73 -3.47
C VAL A 56 7.51 16.91 -3.60
N VAL A 57 7.23 17.57 -2.48
CA VAL A 57 6.47 18.83 -2.48
C VAL A 57 7.42 19.97 -2.86
N THR A 58 7.09 20.70 -3.92
CA THR A 58 7.88 21.86 -4.34
C THR A 58 7.66 23.05 -3.40
N GLU A 59 8.60 23.97 -3.38
CA GLU A 59 8.50 25.20 -2.57
C GLU A 59 7.22 25.99 -2.88
N ASP A 60 6.86 26.12 -4.17
CA ASP A 60 5.64 26.79 -4.59
C ASP A 60 4.37 26.12 -4.00
N ARG A 61 4.37 24.78 -3.92
CA ARG A 61 3.27 24.01 -3.33
C ARG A 61 3.19 24.19 -1.81
N LEU A 62 4.34 24.28 -1.12
CA LEU A 62 4.38 24.58 0.31
C LEU A 62 3.79 25.97 0.60
N GLN A 63 4.11 26.96 -0.23
CA GLN A 63 3.54 28.31 -0.13
C GLN A 63 2.03 28.32 -0.40
N GLU A 64 1.55 27.54 -1.36
CA GLU A 64 0.10 27.31 -1.58
C GLU A 64 -0.57 26.72 -0.34
N PHE A 65 -0.01 25.66 0.24
CA PHE A 65 -0.57 25.02 1.43
C PHE A 65 -0.61 25.98 2.63
N GLY A 66 0.42 26.81 2.80
CA GLY A 66 0.42 27.87 3.81
C GLY A 66 -0.73 28.86 3.63
N ARG A 67 -0.97 29.32 2.38
CA ARG A 67 -2.10 30.21 2.07
C ARG A 67 -3.46 29.56 2.37
N TYR A 68 -3.63 28.29 2.01
CA TYR A 68 -4.87 27.56 2.29
C TYR A 68 -5.09 27.36 3.79
N LYS A 69 -4.04 27.00 4.54
CA LYS A 69 -4.09 26.86 5.99
C LYS A 69 -4.60 28.15 6.64
N THR A 70 -3.98 29.28 6.34
CA THR A 70 -4.38 30.58 6.92
C THR A 70 -5.80 30.98 6.54
N ALA A 71 -6.23 30.71 5.30
CA ALA A 71 -7.59 31.01 4.87
C ALA A 71 -8.63 30.18 5.66
N LEU A 72 -8.37 28.89 5.86
CA LEU A 72 -9.25 27.98 6.62
C LEU A 72 -9.30 28.33 8.11
N GLU A 73 -8.16 28.66 8.72
CA GLU A 73 -8.09 29.07 10.13
C GLU A 73 -8.95 30.33 10.39
N LYS A 74 -8.90 31.29 9.47
CA LYS A 74 -9.73 32.50 9.53
C LYS A 74 -11.21 32.20 9.40
N GLU A 75 -11.60 31.28 8.51
CA GLU A 75 -13.00 30.89 8.32
C GLU A 75 -13.55 30.14 9.53
N LEU A 76 -12.73 29.28 10.14
CA LEU A 76 -13.10 28.48 11.31
C LEU A 76 -13.03 29.27 12.63
N GLY A 77 -12.56 30.52 12.61
CA GLY A 77 -12.41 31.33 13.82
C GLY A 77 -11.40 30.76 14.81
N ILE A 78 -10.43 29.97 14.34
CA ILE A 78 -9.35 29.41 15.14
C ILE A 78 -8.26 30.48 15.17
N GLU A 79 -8.21 31.27 16.24
CA GLU A 79 -7.07 32.15 16.48
C GLU A 79 -5.88 31.31 16.97
N ASP A 80 -4.79 31.39 16.20
CA ASP A 80 -3.43 30.87 16.39
C ASP A 80 -3.23 30.02 17.66
N SER A 81 -3.29 28.68 17.52
CA SER A 81 -2.71 27.78 18.51
C SER A 81 -1.21 27.67 18.20
N PRO A 82 -0.33 28.18 19.07
CA PRO A 82 1.10 28.21 18.84
C PRO A 82 1.66 26.81 19.10
N ASP A 83 1.58 25.91 18.12
CA ASP A 83 2.36 24.68 18.19
C ASP A 83 3.85 24.99 17.95
N LYS A 84 4.49 25.28 19.08
CA LYS A 84 5.87 25.01 19.47
C LYS A 84 6.98 25.67 18.64
N LYS A 85 7.44 26.81 19.15
CA LYS A 85 8.89 27.01 19.31
C LYS A 85 9.40 25.95 20.32
N GLU A 86 10.51 25.31 19.98
CA GLU A 86 11.40 24.48 20.81
C GLU A 86 10.93 23.07 21.23
N GLU A 87 11.59 22.05 20.68
CA GLU A 87 12.32 21.03 21.46
C GLU A 87 13.74 20.94 20.83
N ASP A 88 14.75 20.76 21.69
CA ASP A 88 16.20 20.96 21.50
C ASP A 88 16.89 20.23 20.32
#